data_AF-A0A954FNM6-F1
#
_entry.id   AF-A0A954FNM6-F1
#
_cell.length_a   1.000
_cell.length_b   1.000
_cell.length_c   1.000
_cell.angle_alpha   90.00
_cell.angle_beta   90.00
_cell.angle_gamma   90.00
#
_symmetry.space_group_name_H-M   'P 1'
#
loop_
_entity.id
_entity.type
_entity.pdbx_description
1 polymer ?
#
loop_
_entity_poly.entity_id
_entity_poly.type
_entity_poly.pdbx_seq_one_letter_code
_entity_poly.pdbx_strand_id
1 'polypeptide(L)'
;MGFLPGVGTPELLIVGIIALLLFGKNLPNVARNAGKSFAEFKKGISGFQEEFHKASRDVEKTISYTPPAPKSTDADEDRPKSTVEVVSGHDDDDFLAPKFDVG
;
A
#
# COMPACT_ATOMS: atom_id res chain seq x y z
N MET A 1 -16.73 21.26 38.17
CA MET A 1 -15.28 21.44 37.95
C MET A 1 -14.71 20.11 37.46
N GLY A 2 -14.86 19.82 36.17
CA GLY A 2 -14.34 18.59 35.57
C GLY A 2 -13.70 18.93 34.25
N PHE A 3 -12.39 19.13 34.26
CA PHE A 3 -11.58 19.18 33.06
C PHE A 3 -11.05 17.76 32.83
N LEU A 4 -11.31 17.20 31.66
CA LEU A 4 -11.03 15.81 31.31
C LEU A 4 -9.50 15.54 31.34
N PRO A 5 -9.06 14.31 31.69
CA PRO A 5 -7.66 13.89 31.67
C PRO A 5 -7.19 13.56 30.24
N GLY A 6 -7.41 14.49 29.32
CA GLY A 6 -6.92 14.42 27.95
C GLY A 6 -6.21 15.72 27.69
N VAL A 7 -4.91 15.65 27.35
CA VAL A 7 -4.01 16.76 27.04
C VAL A 7 -4.80 17.95 26.53
N GLY A 8 -5.10 18.85 27.45
CA GLY A 8 -5.99 19.93 27.20
C GLY A 8 -5.22 21.10 26.64
N THR A 9 -5.96 22.08 26.14
CA THR A 9 -5.44 23.41 25.87
C THR A 9 -4.61 23.96 27.06
N PRO A 10 -4.99 23.76 28.34
CA PRO A 10 -4.19 24.21 29.49
C PRO A 10 -2.79 23.57 29.57
N GLU A 11 -2.67 22.26 29.41
CA GLU A 11 -1.37 21.56 29.47
C GLU A 11 -0.44 22.03 28.35
N LEU A 12 -0.95 22.19 27.13
CA LEU A 12 -0.18 22.75 26.01
C LEU A 12 0.25 24.19 26.27
N LEU A 13 -0.59 24.99 26.93
CA LEU A 13 -0.25 26.36 27.33
C LEU A 13 0.92 26.39 28.32
N ILE A 14 0.90 25.51 29.32
CA ILE A 14 1.98 25.39 30.31
C ILE A 14 3.30 24.99 29.64
N VAL A 15 3.27 23.95 28.79
CA VAL A 15 4.46 23.53 28.03
C VAL A 15 4.95 24.65 27.11
N GLY A 16 4.01 25.37 26.48
CA GLY A 16 4.31 26.56 25.69
C GLY A 16 5.05 27.61 26.51
N ILE A 17 4.56 27.97 27.69
CA ILE A 17 5.22 28.95 28.56
C ILE A 17 6.63 28.49 28.96
N ILE A 18 6.82 27.22 29.31
CA ILE A 18 8.16 26.68 29.62
C ILE A 18 9.08 26.80 28.39
N ALA A 19 8.60 26.44 27.20
CA ALA A 19 9.35 26.62 25.97
C ALA A 19 9.67 28.10 25.69
N LEU A 20 8.75 29.03 25.95
CA LEU A 20 9.01 30.46 25.86
C LEU A 20 10.08 30.91 26.87
N LEU A 21 10.16 30.34 28.07
CA LEU A 21 11.21 30.68 29.04
C LEU A 21 12.59 30.14 28.61
N LEU A 22 12.63 28.93 28.07
CA LEU A 22 13.89 28.31 27.62
C LEU A 22 14.42 28.96 26.33
N PHE A 23 13.54 29.18 25.35
CA PHE A 23 13.93 29.66 24.02
C PHE A 23 13.73 31.17 23.83
N GLY A 24 12.82 31.80 24.58
CA GLY A 24 12.53 33.23 24.48
C GLY A 24 12.14 33.67 23.07
N LYS A 25 12.79 34.75 22.60
CA LYS A 25 12.65 35.27 21.24
C LYS A 25 13.13 34.32 20.14
N ASN A 26 13.82 33.23 20.47
CA ASN A 26 14.31 32.26 19.50
C ASN A 26 13.26 31.20 19.14
N LEU A 27 12.18 31.06 19.92
CA LEU A 27 11.08 30.13 19.62
C LEU A 27 10.51 30.25 18.18
N PRO A 28 10.20 31.45 17.64
CA PRO A 28 9.74 31.58 16.25
C PRO A 28 10.80 31.17 15.22
N ASN A 29 12.09 31.37 15.52
CA ASN A 29 13.17 30.92 14.64
C ASN A 29 13.28 29.39 14.66
N VAL A 30 13.21 28.75 15.84
CA VAL A 30 13.20 27.28 15.97
C VAL A 30 11.99 26.67 15.27
N ALA A 31 10.79 27.25 15.47
CA ALA A 31 9.57 26.79 14.82
C ALA A 31 9.64 26.94 13.29
N ARG A 32 10.21 28.03 12.78
CA ARG A 32 10.44 28.22 11.34
C ARG A 32 11.44 27.20 10.78
N ASN A 33 12.53 26.93 11.49
CA ASN A 33 13.55 25.98 11.05
C ASN A 33 13.00 24.54 11.08
N ALA A 34 12.33 24.14 12.16
CA ALA A 34 11.67 22.84 12.27
C ALA A 34 10.55 22.69 11.22
N GLY A 35 9.75 23.75 11.01
CA GLY A 35 8.67 23.76 10.01
C GLY A 35 9.19 23.62 8.58
N LYS A 36 10.34 24.22 8.24
CA LYS A 36 11.00 24.02 6.96
C LYS A 36 11.45 22.56 6.77
N SER A 37 12.11 21.98 7.77
CA SER A 37 12.51 20.56 7.73
C SER A 37 11.31 19.63 7.58
N PHE A 38 10.20 19.91 8.28
CA PHE A 38 8.97 19.12 8.16
C PHE A 38 8.29 19.29 6.81
N ALA A 39 8.33 20.49 6.22
CA ALA A 39 7.79 20.78 4.90
C ALA A 39 8.59 20.07 3.79
N GLU A 40 9.92 20.05 3.89
CA GLU A 40 10.79 19.29 2.98
C GLU A 40 10.60 17.78 3.15
N PHE A 41 10.49 17.30 4.38
CA PHE A 41 10.18 15.89 4.68
C PHE A 41 8.84 15.45 4.06
N LYS A 42 7.79 16.26 4.20
CA LYS A 42 6.49 16.00 3.58
C LYS A 42 6.59 15.93 2.05
N LYS A 43 7.31 16.87 1.43
CA LYS A 43 7.54 16.85 -0.04
C LYS A 43 8.29 15.59 -0.48
N GLY A 44 9.32 15.20 0.27
CA GLY A 44 10.05 13.96 0.04
C GLY A 44 9.14 12.75 0.07
N ILE A 45 8.35 12.57 1.14
CA ILE A 45 7.40 11.46 1.27
C ILE A 45 6.39 11.43 0.12
N SER A 46 5.82 12.58 -0.26
CA SER A 46 4.87 12.65 -1.38
C SER A 46 5.51 12.21 -2.71
N GLY A 47 6.76 12.61 -2.98
CA GLY A 47 7.50 12.13 -4.15
C GLY A 47 7.76 10.62 -4.10
N PHE A 48 8.18 10.09 -2.95
CA PHE A 48 8.39 8.64 -2.77
C PHE A 48 7.10 7.83 -2.98
N GLN A 49 5.95 8.33 -2.55
CA GLN A 49 4.67 7.65 -2.76
C GLN A 49 4.33 7.53 -4.25
N GLU A 50 4.59 8.59 -5.02
CA GLU A 50 4.32 8.64 -6.46
C GLU A 50 5.29 7.74 -7.24
N GLU A 51 6.59 7.76 -6.88
CA GLU A 51 7.61 6.86 -7.42
C GLU A 51 7.31 5.39 -7.09
N PHE A 52 6.94 5.08 -5.85
CA PHE A 52 6.60 3.72 -5.44
C PHE A 52 5.37 3.18 -6.18
N HIS A 53 4.34 4.02 -6.37
CA HIS A 53 3.15 3.66 -7.13
C HIS A 53 3.44 3.48 -8.63
N LYS A 54 4.42 4.22 -9.16
CA LYS A 54 4.89 4.09 -10.54
C LYS A 54 5.74 2.83 -10.73
N ALA A 55 6.67 2.57 -9.82
CA ALA A 55 7.48 1.36 -9.79
C ALA A 55 6.62 0.09 -9.63
N SER A 56 5.59 0.14 -8.78
CA SER A 56 4.65 -0.99 -8.62
C SER A 56 3.90 -1.29 -9.93
N ARG A 57 3.45 -0.25 -10.65
CA ARG A 57 2.83 -0.41 -11.98
C ARG A 57 3.81 -0.92 -13.04
N ASP A 58 5.05 -0.44 -13.02
CA ASP A 58 6.09 -0.85 -13.98
C ASP A 58 6.54 -2.31 -13.74
N VAL A 59 6.57 -2.77 -12.49
CA VAL A 59 6.81 -4.19 -12.13
C VAL A 59 5.65 -5.07 -12.57
N GLU A 60 4.39 -4.67 -12.34
CA GLU A 60 3.23 -5.45 -12.79
C GLU A 60 3.16 -5.59 -14.33
N LYS A 61 3.60 -4.55 -15.04
CA LYS A 61 3.71 -4.56 -16.51
C LYS A 61 4.82 -5.49 -17.02
N THR A 62 5.90 -5.67 -16.26
CA THR A 62 6.98 -6.62 -16.58
C THR A 62 6.57 -8.06 -16.31
N ILE A 63 5.82 -8.33 -15.23
CA ILE A 63 5.35 -9.68 -14.91
C ILE A 63 4.22 -10.14 -15.87
N SER A 64 3.47 -9.21 -16.45
CA SER A 64 2.45 -9.50 -17.48
C SER A 64 2.98 -9.61 -18.91
N TYR A 65 4.29 -9.45 -19.13
CA TYR A 65 4.89 -9.67 -20.45
C TYR A 65 5.18 -11.17 -20.65
N THR A 66 4.20 -11.92 -21.12
CA THR A 66 4.49 -13.17 -21.86
C THR A 66 5.32 -12.76 -23.09
N PRO A 67 6.57 -13.22 -23.22
CA PRO A 67 7.39 -12.90 -24.38
C PRO A 67 6.65 -13.32 -25.67
N PRO A 68 6.62 -12.48 -26.73
CA PRO A 68 6.07 -12.90 -28.00
C PRO A 68 6.91 -14.07 -28.51
N ALA A 69 6.29 -15.25 -28.58
CA ALA A 69 6.93 -16.45 -29.12
C ALA A 69 7.51 -16.13 -30.51
N PRO A 70 8.78 -16.48 -30.78
CA PRO A 70 9.35 -16.34 -32.10
C PRO A 70 8.48 -17.14 -33.07
N LYS A 71 7.93 -16.45 -34.09
CA LYS A 71 7.16 -17.09 -35.15
C LYS A 71 8.13 -17.94 -35.97
N SER A 72 8.18 -19.23 -35.68
CA SER A 72 8.80 -20.22 -36.54
C SER A 72 7.79 -20.61 -37.62
N THR A 73 8.08 -20.17 -38.84
CA THR A 73 7.39 -20.54 -40.07
C THR A 73 7.74 -21.98 -40.46
N ASP A 74 6.69 -22.78 -40.67
CA ASP A 74 6.50 -23.97 -41.52
C ASP A 74 7.55 -25.10 -41.56
N ALA A 75 7.14 -26.29 -41.11
CA ALA A 75 7.33 -27.55 -41.84
C ALA A 75 6.43 -28.68 -41.27
N ASP A 76 5.67 -29.27 -42.18
CA ASP A 76 4.70 -30.35 -42.06
C ASP A 76 5.19 -31.68 -41.44
N GLU A 77 4.21 -32.36 -40.81
CA GLU A 77 3.90 -33.80 -40.94
C GLU A 77 4.86 -34.86 -40.33
N ASP A 78 4.47 -35.44 -39.19
CA ASP A 78 3.94 -36.82 -39.11
C ASP A 78 3.40 -37.16 -37.69
N ARG A 79 2.30 -37.93 -37.63
CA ARG A 79 1.51 -38.34 -36.44
C ARG A 79 2.23 -39.49 -35.66
N PRO A 80 1.82 -39.97 -34.44
CA PRO A 80 0.42 -40.10 -33.99
C PRO A 80 0.08 -39.83 -32.50
N LYS A 81 -1.19 -39.38 -32.33
CA LYS A 81 -2.19 -39.72 -31.29
C LYS A 81 -1.69 -40.31 -29.96
N SER A 82 -1.95 -39.55 -28.88
CA SER A 82 -2.53 -40.12 -27.66
C SER A 82 -3.74 -39.29 -27.26
N THR A 83 -4.90 -39.92 -27.40
CA THR A 83 -6.20 -39.50 -26.91
C THR A 83 -6.25 -39.72 -25.40
N VAL A 84 -6.59 -38.69 -24.65
CA VAL A 84 -7.40 -38.78 -23.42
C VAL A 84 -8.30 -37.54 -23.43
N GLU A 85 -9.40 -37.56 -24.18
CA GLU A 85 -10.77 -37.74 -23.65
C GLU A 85 -10.96 -37.04 -22.31
N VAL A 86 -11.39 -35.77 -22.33
CA VAL A 86 -12.80 -35.36 -22.24
C VAL A 86 -13.44 -35.88 -20.95
N VAL A 87 -13.50 -35.02 -19.94
CA VAL A 87 -14.72 -34.91 -19.12
C VAL A 87 -15.08 -33.44 -19.04
N SER A 88 -15.95 -33.04 -19.96
CA SER A 88 -16.93 -31.99 -19.74
C SER A 88 -18.13 -32.62 -19.04
N GLY A 89 -18.66 -31.92 -18.04
CA GLY A 89 -19.84 -32.33 -17.28
C GLY A 89 -19.56 -32.10 -15.79
N HIS A 90 -20.51 -31.65 -14.99
CA HIS A 90 -21.92 -31.46 -15.21
C HIS A 90 -22.37 -30.80 -13.90
N ASP A 91 -22.97 -29.64 -14.07
CA ASP A 91 -24.10 -29.14 -13.30
C ASP A 91 -23.94 -28.94 -11.80
N ASP A 92 -24.91 -28.15 -11.38
CA ASP A 92 -25.12 -27.49 -10.12
C ASP A 92 -25.10 -28.42 -8.90
N ASP A 93 -25.27 -27.78 -7.74
CA ASP A 93 -25.66 -28.39 -6.47
C ASP A 93 -24.51 -28.94 -5.61
N ASP A 94 -24.66 -28.79 -4.29
CA ASP A 94 -23.90 -29.51 -3.26
C ASP A 94 -22.60 -28.90 -2.69
N PHE A 95 -22.39 -27.58 -2.76
CA PHE A 95 -21.67 -26.91 -1.67
C PHE A 95 -22.58 -26.77 -0.44
N LEU A 96 -22.96 -27.92 0.15
CA LEU A 96 -23.57 -28.01 1.47
C LEU A 96 -22.51 -27.64 2.51
N ALA A 97 -22.44 -26.36 2.85
CA ALA A 97 -21.61 -25.89 3.96
C ALA A 97 -22.02 -26.64 5.24
N PRO A 98 -21.08 -27.32 5.93
CA PRO A 98 -21.39 -28.02 7.17
C PRO A 98 -21.84 -27.00 8.22
N LYS A 99 -23.08 -27.16 8.69
CA LYS A 99 -23.60 -26.38 9.82
C LYS A 99 -22.99 -26.96 11.09
N PHE A 100 -22.03 -26.24 11.65
CA PHE A 100 -21.51 -26.53 12.98
C PHE A 100 -22.58 -26.17 14.00
N ASP A 101 -23.24 -27.21 14.52
CA ASP A 101 -24.13 -27.13 15.66
C ASP A 101 -23.27 -27.06 16.93
N VAL A 102 -23.31 -25.93 17.61
CA VAL A 102 -22.67 -25.71 18.91
C VAL A 102 -23.77 -25.79 19.97
N GLY A 103 -23.94 -27.01 20.50
CA GLY A 103 -24.71 -27.28 21.72
C GLY A 103 -23.97 -26.86 22.98
#